data_AF-A0A957QYF1-F1
#
_entry.id   AF-A0A957QYF1-F1
#
_cell.length_a   1.000
_cell.length_b   1.000
_cell.length_c   1.000
_cell.angle_alpha   90.00
_cell.angle_beta   90.00
_cell.angle_gamma   90.00
#
_symmetry.space_group_name_H-M   'P 1'
#
loop_
_entity.id
_entity.type
_entity.pdbx_description
1 polymer ?
#
loop_
_entity_poly.entity_id
_entity_poly.type
_entity_poly.pdbx_seq_one_letter_code
_entity_poly.pdbx_strand_id
1 'polypeptide(L)'
;MPQPLRLAFASPLPPTRSGIADFSAALLPYLAAGAELTLFVDRPDLLAPALQVTYPCHPLSELPARRAEFDLPIYQIGNNSLHAAIYEMALRYPGLTVLHDLDLSQFRGHELLVEQGDFAAYGRELARELG
;
A
#
# COMPACT_ATOMS: atom_id res chain seq x y z
N MET A 1 -1.84 -31.45 2.77
CA MET A 1 -0.91 -30.31 2.88
C MET A 1 -1.76 -29.08 3.17
N PRO A 2 -1.35 -28.15 4.05
CA PRO A 2 -2.09 -26.90 4.24
C PRO A 2 -2.20 -26.17 2.90
N GLN A 3 -3.33 -25.51 2.65
CA GLN A 3 -3.45 -24.64 1.47
C GLN A 3 -2.45 -23.48 1.59
N PRO A 4 -1.85 -23.04 0.47
CA PRO A 4 -0.98 -21.87 0.48
C PRO A 4 -1.76 -20.63 0.91
N LEU A 5 -1.12 -19.77 1.69
CA LEU A 5 -1.70 -18.52 2.17
C LEU A 5 -1.94 -17.57 0.99
N ARG A 6 -3.10 -16.93 0.92
CA ARG A 6 -3.45 -15.96 -0.14
C ARG A 6 -3.31 -14.54 0.38
N LEU A 7 -2.40 -13.77 -0.21
CA LEU A 7 -2.03 -12.43 0.24
C LEU A 7 -2.44 -11.38 -0.79
N ALA A 8 -3.13 -10.34 -0.32
CA ALA A 8 -3.32 -9.11 -1.07
C ALA A 8 -2.16 -8.16 -0.74
N PHE A 9 -1.30 -7.88 -1.71
CA PHE A 9 -0.10 -7.07 -1.51
C PHE A 9 -0.28 -5.67 -2.12
N ALA A 10 -0.44 -4.66 -1.27
CA ALA A 10 -0.64 -3.28 -1.65
C ALA A 10 0.63 -2.44 -1.41
N SER A 11 1.21 -1.94 -2.49
CA SER A 11 2.45 -1.16 -2.48
C SER A 11 2.57 -0.32 -3.74
N PRO A 12 3.25 0.83 -3.74
CA PRO A 12 3.84 1.32 -4.97
C PRO A 12 4.79 0.25 -5.53
N LEU A 13 4.81 0.10 -6.85
CA LEU A 13 5.63 -0.88 -7.54
C LEU A 13 6.22 -0.25 -8.82
N PRO A 14 7.34 -0.79 -9.34
CA PRO A 14 7.93 -0.31 -10.58
C PRO A 14 6.88 -0.25 -11.70
N PRO A 15 6.87 0.82 -12.52
CA PRO A 15 7.93 1.81 -12.74
C PRO A 15 7.88 3.03 -11.81
N THR A 16 7.06 3.04 -10.76
CA THR A 16 7.06 4.15 -9.79
C THR A 16 8.46 4.33 -9.20
N ARG A 17 9.01 5.54 -9.32
CA ARG A 17 10.37 5.86 -8.86
C ARG A 17 10.39 6.13 -7.36
N SER A 18 10.46 5.07 -6.56
CA SER A 18 10.69 5.17 -5.11
C SER A 18 11.46 3.97 -4.59
N GLY A 19 12.22 4.16 -3.51
CA GLY A 19 12.96 3.06 -2.88
C GLY A 19 12.04 1.94 -2.37
N ILE A 20 10.81 2.27 -1.97
CA ILE A 20 9.82 1.29 -1.52
C ILE A 20 9.27 0.47 -2.69
N ALA A 21 9.15 1.05 -3.88
CA ALA A 21 8.77 0.30 -5.07
C ALA A 21 9.83 -0.75 -5.43
N ASP A 22 11.11 -0.35 -5.45
CA ASP A 22 12.22 -1.25 -5.71
C ASP A 22 12.34 -2.35 -4.64
N PHE A 23 12.25 -1.97 -3.36
CA PHE A 23 12.24 -2.91 -2.23
C PHE A 23 11.10 -3.92 -2.36
N SER A 24 9.89 -3.44 -2.63
CA SER A 24 8.71 -4.30 -2.72
C SER A 24 8.82 -5.28 -3.87
N ALA A 25 9.27 -4.82 -5.05
CA ALA A 25 9.53 -5.70 -6.18
C ALA A 25 10.59 -6.77 -5.88
N ALA A 26 11.65 -6.42 -5.14
CA ALA A 26 12.67 -7.36 -4.71
C ALA A 26 12.15 -8.39 -3.68
N LEU A 27 11.17 -8.01 -2.85
CA LEU A 27 10.57 -8.88 -1.83
C LEU A 27 9.60 -9.92 -2.43
N LEU A 28 8.86 -9.57 -3.48
CA LEU A 28 7.78 -10.40 -4.04
C LEU A 28 8.18 -11.86 -4.33
N PRO A 29 9.33 -12.17 -4.98
CA PRO A 29 9.70 -13.55 -5.29
C PRO A 29 9.90 -14.42 -4.04
N TYR A 30 10.38 -13.83 -2.94
CA TYR A 30 10.61 -14.54 -1.69
C TYR A 30 9.30 -14.83 -0.96
N LEU A 31 8.33 -13.91 -1.03
CA LEU A 31 6.98 -14.15 -0.50
C LEU A 31 6.24 -15.20 -1.34
N ALA A 32 6.37 -15.15 -2.66
CA ALA A 32 5.73 -16.07 -3.59
C ALA A 32 6.19 -17.53 -3.42
N ALA A 33 7.34 -17.76 -2.77
CA ALA A 33 7.82 -19.11 -2.45
C ALA A 33 6.96 -19.83 -1.39
N GLY A 34 6.17 -19.09 -0.59
CA GLY A 34 5.34 -19.64 0.49
C GLY A 34 3.87 -19.20 0.47
N ALA A 35 3.48 -18.31 -0.44
CA ALA A 35 2.15 -17.73 -0.51
C ALA A 35 1.73 -17.41 -1.95
N GLU A 36 0.44 -17.42 -2.21
CA GLU A 36 -0.15 -16.89 -3.44
C GLU A 36 -0.32 -15.37 -3.29
N LEU A 37 0.23 -14.61 -4.24
CA LEU A 37 0.22 -13.15 -4.19
C LEU A 37 -0.72 -12.58 -5.25
N THR A 38 -1.50 -11.57 -4.87
CA THR A 38 -2.18 -10.66 -5.80
C THR A 38 -1.75 -9.24 -5.49
N LEU A 39 -1.30 -8.51 -6.51
CA LEU A 39 -0.80 -7.14 -6.36
C LEU A 39 -1.95 -6.15 -6.50
N PHE A 40 -2.06 -5.22 -5.55
CA PHE A 40 -3.03 -4.14 -5.56
C PHE A 40 -2.31 -2.80 -5.67
N VAL A 41 -2.53 -2.11 -6.78
CA VAL A 41 -1.86 -0.84 -7.12
C VAL A 41 -2.85 0.13 -7.75
N ASP A 42 -2.58 1.42 -7.74
CA ASP A 42 -3.50 2.41 -8.33
C ASP A 42 -3.70 2.20 -9.85
N ARG A 43 -2.59 1.95 -10.57
CA ARG A 43 -2.56 1.81 -12.03
C ARG A 43 -1.89 0.50 -12.45
N PRO A 44 -2.59 -0.64 -12.42
CA PRO A 44 -2.01 -1.95 -12.74
C PRO A 44 -1.53 -2.03 -14.19
N ASP A 45 -2.17 -1.29 -15.10
CA ASP A 45 -1.81 -1.16 -16.51
C ASP A 45 -0.41 -0.57 -16.73
N LEU A 46 0.07 0.24 -15.77
CA LEU A 46 1.35 0.93 -15.86
C LEU A 46 2.49 0.16 -15.20
N LEU A 47 2.24 -0.98 -14.54
CA LEU A 47 3.29 -1.75 -13.88
C LEU A 47 4.36 -2.25 -14.84
N ALA A 48 5.56 -2.50 -14.32
CA ALA A 48 6.61 -3.15 -15.09
C ALA A 48 6.10 -4.48 -15.68
N PRO A 49 6.30 -4.76 -16.99
CA PRO A 49 5.72 -5.93 -17.64
C PRO A 49 6.03 -7.27 -16.95
N ALA A 50 7.23 -7.39 -16.37
CA ALA A 50 7.62 -8.59 -15.63
C ALA A 50 6.68 -8.88 -14.43
N LEU A 51 6.18 -7.85 -13.74
CA LEU A 51 5.25 -8.00 -12.63
C LEU A 51 3.86 -8.41 -13.12
N GLN A 52 3.36 -7.78 -14.19
CA GLN A 52 2.05 -8.10 -14.77
C GLN A 52 1.97 -9.54 -15.28
N VAL A 53 3.08 -10.07 -15.82
CA VAL A 53 3.16 -11.46 -16.30
C VAL A 53 3.27 -12.46 -15.15
N THR A 54 3.95 -12.09 -14.06
CA THR A 54 4.24 -13.01 -12.96
C THR A 54 3.11 -13.10 -11.94
N TYR A 55 2.40 -11.99 -11.70
CA TYR A 55 1.42 -11.88 -10.63
C TYR A 55 0.07 -11.34 -11.15
N PRO A 56 -1.07 -11.83 -10.64
CA PRO A 56 -2.34 -11.14 -10.79
C PRO A 56 -2.24 -9.71 -10.22
N CYS A 57 -2.67 -8.73 -11.01
CA CYS A 57 -2.60 -7.31 -10.66
C CYS A 57 -3.97 -6.67 -10.79
N HIS A 58 -4.40 -5.96 -9.75
CA HIS A 58 -5.70 -5.28 -9.70
C HIS A 58 -5.58 -3.84 -9.22
N PRO A 59 -6.51 -2.96 -9.62
CA PRO A 59 -6.65 -1.65 -9.03
C PRO A 59 -6.83 -1.76 -7.51
N LEU A 60 -6.14 -0.93 -6.73
CA LEU A 60 -6.24 -0.89 -5.27
C LEU A 60 -7.69 -0.70 -4.81
N SER A 61 -8.49 0.06 -5.57
CA SER A 61 -9.91 0.30 -5.32
C SER A 61 -10.78 -0.96 -5.36
N GLU A 62 -10.32 -2.07 -5.94
CA GLU A 62 -11.05 -3.34 -5.97
C GLU A 62 -10.84 -4.18 -4.70
N LEU A 63 -9.81 -3.89 -3.90
CA LEU A 63 -9.48 -4.67 -2.71
C LEU A 63 -10.68 -4.85 -1.75
N PRO A 64 -11.50 -3.82 -1.45
CA PRO A 64 -12.65 -3.97 -0.57
C PRO A 64 -13.67 -5.04 -1.02
N ALA A 65 -13.97 -5.08 -2.32
CA ALA A 65 -14.93 -6.02 -2.89
C ALA A 65 -14.37 -7.45 -2.92
N ARG A 66 -13.05 -7.57 -3.05
CA ARG A 66 -12.33 -8.85 -3.17
C ARG A 66 -11.70 -9.33 -1.88
N ARG A 67 -11.88 -8.62 -0.77
CA ARG A 67 -11.15 -8.88 0.49
C ARG A 67 -11.31 -10.32 0.98
N ALA A 68 -12.49 -10.92 0.76
CA ALA A 68 -12.81 -12.27 1.20
C ALA A 68 -12.04 -13.37 0.43
N GLU A 69 -11.40 -13.01 -0.68
CA GLU A 69 -10.51 -13.90 -1.44
C GLU A 69 -9.14 -14.06 -0.80
N PHE A 70 -8.78 -13.19 0.15
CA PHE A 70 -7.46 -13.15 0.77
C PHE A 70 -7.53 -13.44 2.26
N ASP A 71 -6.49 -14.09 2.76
CA ASP A 71 -6.36 -14.41 4.17
C ASP A 71 -5.75 -13.21 4.94
N LEU A 72 -4.89 -12.42 4.28
CA LEU A 72 -4.25 -11.24 4.87
C LEU A 72 -3.90 -10.18 3.81
N PRO A 73 -4.41 -8.95 3.95
CA PRO A 73 -3.87 -7.78 3.26
C PRO A 73 -2.54 -7.33 3.87
N ILE A 74 -1.58 -6.96 3.02
CA ILE A 74 -0.29 -6.39 3.38
C ILE A 74 -0.17 -5.00 2.74
N TYR A 75 0.15 -3.99 3.55
CA TYR A 75 0.26 -2.60 3.14
C TYR A 75 1.70 -2.10 3.31
N GLN A 76 2.33 -1.59 2.25
CA GLN A 76 3.65 -0.95 2.28
C GLN A 76 3.46 0.58 2.27
N ILE A 77 3.77 1.23 3.39
CA ILE A 77 3.51 2.67 3.58
C ILE A 77 4.81 3.41 3.87
N GLY A 78 5.09 4.44 3.07
CA GLY A 78 6.16 5.40 3.27
C GLY A 78 5.63 6.81 3.51
N ASN A 79 6.54 7.77 3.59
CA ASN A 79 6.28 9.17 3.94
C ASN A 79 6.06 10.11 2.73
N ASN A 80 5.42 9.63 1.67
CA ASN A 80 5.11 10.48 0.51
C ASN A 80 3.74 10.11 -0.10
N SER A 81 3.24 10.96 -0.99
CA SER A 81 1.89 10.86 -1.56
C SER A 81 1.62 9.60 -2.38
N LEU A 82 2.66 8.87 -2.81
CA LEU A 82 2.49 7.58 -3.50
C LEU A 82 1.80 6.54 -2.62
N HIS A 83 1.79 6.75 -1.29
CA HIS A 83 1.20 5.83 -0.32
C HIS A 83 -0.18 6.26 0.18
N ALA A 84 -0.71 7.40 -0.24
CA ALA A 84 -1.96 7.97 0.28
C ALA A 84 -3.14 7.00 0.22
N ALA A 85 -3.41 6.47 -0.98
CA ALA A 85 -4.51 5.52 -1.16
C ALA A 85 -4.30 4.21 -0.37
N ILE A 86 -3.05 3.75 -0.22
CA ILE A 86 -2.70 2.55 0.54
C ILE A 86 -2.90 2.80 2.05
N TYR A 87 -2.52 3.98 2.52
CA TYR A 87 -2.74 4.42 3.89
C TYR A 87 -4.24 4.50 4.21
N GLU A 88 -5.04 5.14 3.35
CA GLU A 88 -6.50 5.17 3.53
C GLU A 88 -7.10 3.77 3.55
N MET A 89 -6.61 2.86 2.70
CA MET A 89 -7.05 1.47 2.67
C MET A 89 -6.74 0.76 3.99
N ALA A 90 -5.53 0.93 4.52
CA ALA A 90 -5.09 0.33 5.78
C ALA A 90 -5.87 0.86 7.00
N LEU A 91 -6.31 2.13 6.97
CA LEU A 91 -7.17 2.68 8.03
C LEU A 91 -8.59 2.08 8.02
N ARG A 92 -9.09 1.68 6.85
CA ARG A 92 -10.47 1.17 6.69
C ARG A 92 -10.54 -0.35 6.82
N TYR A 93 -9.51 -1.07 6.38
CA TYR A 93 -9.50 -2.53 6.33
C TYR A 93 -8.28 -3.08 7.07
N PRO A 94 -8.46 -3.80 8.19
CA PRO A 94 -7.36 -4.35 8.95
C PRO A 94 -6.46 -5.29 8.13
N GLY A 95 -5.16 -5.15 8.30
CA GLY A 95 -4.14 -5.98 7.68
C GLY A 95 -2.76 -5.74 8.28
N LEU A 96 -1.75 -6.40 7.74
CA LEU A 96 -0.36 -6.19 8.14
C LEU A 96 0.17 -4.94 7.45
N THR A 97 0.65 -3.97 8.22
CA THR A 97 1.25 -2.75 7.68
C THR A 97 2.74 -2.72 7.97
N VAL A 98 3.53 -2.46 6.93
CA VAL A 98 4.97 -2.18 7.04
C VAL A 98 5.16 -0.68 6.84
N LEU A 99 5.60 -0.02 7.90
CA LEU A 99 5.98 1.39 7.89
C LEU A 99 7.45 1.50 7.52
N HIS A 100 7.75 2.14 6.40
CA HIS A 100 9.12 2.36 5.91
C HIS A 100 9.79 3.58 6.51
N ASP A 101 9.01 4.46 7.13
CA ASP A 101 9.50 5.66 7.82
C ASP A 101 8.81 5.77 9.18
N LEU A 102 9.52 6.36 10.14
CA LEU A 102 9.06 6.57 11.50
C LEU A 102 8.19 7.83 11.62
N ASP A 103 8.24 8.72 10.63
CA ASP A 103 7.46 9.95 10.58
C ASP A 103 6.60 10.04 9.30
N LEU A 104 5.28 10.08 9.49
CA LEU A 104 4.31 10.30 8.42
C LEU A 104 3.72 11.72 8.44
N SER A 105 4.06 12.55 9.43
CA SER A 105 3.45 13.86 9.67
C SER A 105 3.61 14.80 8.47
N GLN A 106 4.77 14.77 7.79
CA GLN A 106 5.03 15.57 6.60
C GLN A 106 4.16 15.15 5.40
N PHE A 107 3.98 13.83 5.19
CA PHE A 107 3.11 13.31 4.15
C PHE A 107 1.65 13.68 4.41
N ARG A 108 1.19 13.44 5.64
CA ARG A 108 -0.18 13.72 6.08
C ARG A 108 -0.48 15.21 6.02
N GLY A 109 0.49 16.05 6.37
CA GLY A 109 0.40 17.49 6.22
C GLY A 109 0.26 17.93 4.77
N HIS A 110 1.03 17.36 3.85
CA HIS A 110 0.89 17.67 2.42
C HIS A 110 -0.49 17.21 1.87
N GLU A 111 -0.90 15.98 2.15
CA GLU A 111 -2.20 15.44 1.73
C GLU A 111 -3.36 16.31 2.23
N LEU A 112 -3.42 16.56 3.54
CA LEU A 112 -4.54 17.26 4.14
C LEU A 112 -4.55 18.76 3.83
N LEU A 113 -3.39 19.44 3.87
CA LEU A 113 -3.33 20.88 3.65
C LEU A 113 -3.31 21.28 2.17
N VAL A 114 -2.51 20.57 1.37
CA VAL A 114 -2.21 20.99 -0.01
C VAL A 114 -3.15 20.35 -1.00
N GLU A 115 -3.39 19.04 -0.87
CA GLU A 115 -4.23 18.31 -1.83
C GLU A 115 -5.72 18.41 -1.49
N GLN A 116 -6.08 18.32 -0.21
CA GLN A 116 -7.48 18.30 0.24
C GLN A 116 -7.97 19.67 0.78
N GLY A 117 -7.05 20.56 1.15
CA GLY A 117 -7.40 21.86 1.76
C GLY A 117 -8.11 21.75 3.12
N ASP A 118 -8.02 20.61 3.80
CA ASP A 118 -8.64 20.33 5.10
C ASP A 118 -7.71 20.70 6.26
N PHE A 119 -7.59 22.01 6.49
CA PHE A 119 -6.84 22.59 7.60
C PHE A 119 -7.30 22.08 8.97
N ALA A 120 -8.58 21.73 9.10
CA ALA A 120 -9.14 21.26 10.36
C ALA A 120 -8.73 19.81 10.65
N ALA A 121 -8.68 18.94 9.63
CA ALA A 121 -8.15 17.59 9.76
C ALA A 121 -6.67 17.61 10.12
N TYR A 122 -5.87 18.46 9.47
CA TYR A 122 -4.46 18.60 9.81
C TYR A 122 -4.26 19.10 11.24
N GLY A 123 -5.02 20.11 11.67
CA GLY A 123 -4.99 20.60 13.05
C GLY A 123 -5.34 19.52 14.08
N ARG A 124 -6.30 18.63 13.79
CA ARG A 124 -6.62 17.48 14.64
C ARG A 124 -5.49 16.45 14.71
N GLU A 125 -4.71 16.30 13.65
CA GLU A 125 -3.59 15.36 13.60
C GLU A 125 -2.39 15.88 14.41
N LEU A 126 -2.01 17.15 14.20
CA LEU A 126 -1.03 17.86 15.01
C LEU A 126 -1.37 17.87 16.50
N ALA A 127 -2.64 18.10 16.84
CA ALA A 127 -3.08 18.07 18.23
C ALA A 127 -2.89 16.70 18.90
N ARG A 128 -3.02 15.59 18.14
CA ARG A 128 -2.74 14.25 18.68
C ARG A 128 -1.24 13.99 18.85
N GLU A 129 -0.40 14.58 18.01
CA GLU A 129 1.06 14.44 18.10
C GLU A 129 1.67 15.27 19.24
N LEU A 130 1.09 16.44 19.53
CA LEU A 130 1.62 17.39 20.52
C LEU A 130 1.08 17.21 21.95
N GLY A 131 0.00 16.45 22.14
CA GLY A 131 -0.60 16.15 23.45
C GLY A 131 -1.67 17.14 23.88
#